data_AF-A0A418W4N2-F1
#
_entry.id   AF-A0A418W4N2-F1
#
_cell.length_a   1.000
_cell.length_b   1.000
_cell.length_c   1.000
_cell.angle_alpha   90.00
_cell.angle_beta   90.00
_cell.angle_gamma   90.00
#
_symmetry.space_group_name_H-M   'P 1'
#
loop_
_entity.id
_entity.type
_entity.pdbx_description
1 polymer ?
#
loop_
_entity_poly.entity_id
_entity_poly.type
_entity_poly.pdbx_seq_one_letter_code
_entity_poly.pdbx_strand_id
1 'polypeptide(L)' 'MAGQNTRAPEWKTKMGFIKDALDQYEAKKISRWQVINRLLHVGVSADDANQIADRGTIPHSLTRMLLEPYRTP' A
#
# COMPACT_ATOMS: atom_id res chain seq x y z
N MET A 1 6.42 -2.46 33.58
CA MET A 1 5.97 -1.35 32.70
C MET A 1 5.92 -1.88 31.27
N ALA A 2 4.75 -2.31 30.81
CA ALA A 2 4.58 -2.84 29.47
C ALA A 2 4.57 -1.67 28.48
N GLY A 3 5.66 -1.52 27.71
CA GLY A 3 5.70 -0.58 26.59
C GLY A 3 4.69 -1.03 25.55
N GLN A 4 3.55 -0.34 25.50
CA GLN A 4 2.56 -0.52 24.45
C GLN A 4 3.22 -0.12 23.14
N ASN A 5 3.68 -1.11 22.40
CA ASN A 5 4.17 -0.97 21.04
C ASN A 5 2.93 -0.65 20.17
N THR A 6 2.56 0.63 20.09
CA THR A 6 1.44 1.15 19.30
C THR A 6 1.76 1.01 17.82
N ARG A 7 1.75 -0.24 17.32
CA ARG A 7 1.62 -0.51 15.90
C ARG A 7 0.30 0.10 15.47
N ALA A 8 0.35 1.14 14.63
CA ALA A 8 -0.84 1.71 14.03
C ALA A 8 -1.64 0.55 13.39
N PRO A 9 -2.97 0.51 13.57
CA PRO A 9 -3.75 -0.58 13.01
C PRO A 9 -3.48 -0.65 11.51
N GLU A 10 -3.33 -1.86 10.95
CA GLU A 10 -2.75 -2.07 9.62
C GLU A 10 -3.46 -1.27 8.50
N TRP A 11 -4.75 -0.95 8.69
CA TRP A 11 -5.55 -0.10 7.81
C TRP A 11 -5.15 1.39 7.78
N LYS A 12 -4.33 1.86 8.73
CA LYS A 12 -3.73 3.22 8.74
C LYS A 12 -2.34 3.28 8.12
N THR A 13 -1.78 2.13 7.73
CA THR A 13 -0.47 2.10 7.07
C THR A 13 -0.64 2.19 5.56
N LYS A 14 0.38 2.69 4.86
CA LYS A 14 0.40 2.69 3.39
C LYS A 14 0.18 1.27 2.85
N MET A 15 0.71 0.26 3.56
CA MET A 15 0.52 -1.15 3.22
C MET A 15 -0.95 -1.58 3.22
N GLY A 16 -1.75 -1.13 4.19
CA GLY A 16 -3.19 -1.44 4.24
C GLY A 16 -3.95 -0.90 3.03
N PHE A 17 -3.67 0.36 2.65
CA PHE A 17 -4.25 0.98 1.46
C PHE A 17 -3.90 0.24 0.16
N ILE A 18 -2.65 -0.22 0.04
CA ILE A 18 -2.19 -0.94 -1.16
C ILE A 18 -2.81 -2.33 -1.23
N LYS A 19 -2.89 -3.05 -0.11
CA LYS A 19 -3.57 -4.35 -0.04
C LYS A 19 -5.05 -4.23 -0.45
N ASP A 20 -5.77 -3.24 0.09
CA ASP A 20 -7.17 -3.00 -0.29
C ASP A 20 -7.31 -2.69 -1.79
N ALA A 21 -6.41 -1.89 -2.36
CA ALA A 21 -6.43 -1.62 -3.79
C ALA A 21 -6.20 -2.89 -4.63
N LEU A 22 -5.29 -3.77 -4.21
CA LEU A 22 -5.03 -5.05 -4.87
C LEU A 22 -6.22 -6.01 -4.74
N ASP A 23 -6.82 -6.12 -3.55
CA ASP A 23 -8.01 -6.96 -3.32
C ASP A 23 -9.19 -6.49 -4.19
N GLN A 24 -9.40 -5.17 -4.31
CA GLN A 24 -10.44 -4.62 -5.19
C GLN A 24 -10.14 -4.88 -6.67
N TYR A 25 -8.87 -4.92 -7.07
CA TYR A 25 -8.47 -5.24 -8.43
C TYR A 25 -8.67 -6.72 -8.75
N GLU A 26 -8.27 -7.62 -7.85
CA GLU A 26 -8.50 -9.06 -7.98
C GLU A 26 -10.00 -9.38 -8.04
N ALA A 27 -10.81 -8.68 -7.22
CA ALA A 27 -12.26 -8.75 -7.27
C ALA A 27 -12.90 -8.10 -8.52
N LYS A 28 -12.09 -7.59 -9.46
CA LYS A 28 -12.52 -6.88 -10.69
C LYS A 28 -13.43 -5.67 -10.43
N LYS A 29 -13.32 -5.05 -9.25
CA LYS A 29 -14.10 -3.87 -8.84
C LYS A 29 -13.48 -2.56 -9.32
N ILE A 30 -12.15 -2.54 -9.45
CA ILE A 30 -11.39 -1.38 -9.95
C ILE A 30 -10.48 -1.79 -11.10
N SER A 31 -10.09 -0.83 -11.93
CA SER A 31 -9.15 -1.07 -13.03
C SER A 31 -7.68 -0.95 -12.59
N ARG A 32 -6.76 -1.49 -13.40
CA ARG A 32 -5.31 -1.37 -13.19
C ARG A 32 -4.86 0.08 -12.98
N TRP A 33 -5.43 1.00 -13.75
CA TRP A 33 -5.14 2.43 -13.61
C TRP A 33 -5.57 2.99 -12.25
N GLN A 34 -6.72 2.55 -11.73
CA GLN A 34 -7.19 2.97 -10.40
C GLN A 34 -6.29 2.44 -9.27
N VAL A 35 -5.74 1.23 -9.41
CA VAL A 35 -4.70 0.71 -8.50
C VAL A 35 -3.51 1.65 -8.49
N ILE A 36 -2.91 1.92 -9.65
CA ILE A 36 -1.73 2.78 -9.78
C ILE A 36 -1.99 4.16 -9.15
N ASN A 37 -3.14 4.77 -9.42
CA ASN A 37 -3.47 6.08 -8.87
C ASN A 37 -3.55 6.08 -7.33
N ARG A 38 -4.09 5.00 -6.72
CA ARG A 38 -4.09 4.84 -5.25
C ARG A 38 -2.69 4.66 -4.68
N LEU A 39 -1.84 3.92 -5.37
CA LEU A 39 -0.43 3.71 -4.96
C LEU A 39 0.35 5.03 -5.00
N LEU A 40 0.20 5.81 -6.07
CA LEU A 40 0.78 7.14 -6.19
C LEU A 40 0.31 8.06 -5.06
N HIS A 41 -0.98 8.01 -4.70
CA HIS A 41 -1.55 8.84 -3.63
C HIS A 41 -0.91 8.58 -2.26
N VAL A 42 -0.45 7.35 -1.99
CA VAL A 42 0.25 7.01 -0.74
C VAL A 42 1.77 7.18 -0.83
N GLY A 43 2.26 7.75 -1.93
CA GLY A 43 3.67 8.08 -2.14
C GLY A 43 4.52 6.92 -2.67
N VAL A 44 3.92 5.92 -3.31
CA VAL A 44 4.67 4.92 -4.09
C VAL A 44 5.09 5.56 -5.42
N SER A 45 6.29 5.25 -5.90
CA SER A 45 6.76 5.77 -7.19
C SER A 45 5.93 5.21 -8.35
N ALA A 46 5.89 5.91 -9.48
CA ALA A 46 5.14 5.43 -10.65
C ALA A 46 5.69 4.10 -11.20
N ASP A 47 6.99 3.88 -11.12
CA ASP A 47 7.62 2.62 -11.56
C ASP A 47 7.19 1.46 -10.65
N ASP A 48 7.32 1.63 -9.35
CA ASP A 48 6.89 0.65 -8.35
C ASP A 48 5.39 0.37 -8.43
N ALA A 49 4.57 1.41 -8.62
CA ALA A 49 3.13 1.26 -8.75
C ALA A 49 2.76 0.44 -9.99
N ASN A 50 3.47 0.63 -11.11
CA ASN A 50 3.28 -0.18 -12.29
C ASN A 50 3.68 -1.63 -12.05
N GLN A 51 4.81 -1.88 -11.38
CA GLN A 51 5.26 -3.24 -11.06
C GLN A 51 4.28 -3.95 -10.12
N ILE A 52 3.77 -3.26 -9.09
CA ILE A 52 2.78 -3.82 -8.16
C ILE A 52 1.47 -4.14 -8.88
N ALA A 53 0.98 -3.22 -9.72
CA ALA A 53 -0.26 -3.43 -10.45
C ALA A 53 -0.15 -4.53 -11.52
N ASP A 54 1.05 -4.77 -12.05
CA ASP A 54 1.33 -5.84 -13.02
C ASP A 54 1.48 -7.22 -12.33
N ARG A 55 2.24 -7.27 -11.22
CA ARG A 55 2.50 -8.51 -10.48
C ARG A 55 1.42 -8.89 -9.47
N GLY A 56 0.49 -7.99 -9.18
CA GLY A 56 -0.53 -8.16 -8.14
C GLY A 56 0.01 -8.31 -6.72
N THR A 57 1.29 -8.02 -6.49
CA THR A 57 1.97 -8.27 -5.22
C THR A 57 2.90 -7.12 -4.87
N ILE A 58 3.14 -6.92 -3.56
CA ILE A 58 4.01 -5.86 -3.05
C ILE A 58 5.46 -6.38 -3.02
N PRO A 59 6.41 -5.75 -3.75
CA PRO A 59 7.83 -6.06 -3.67
C PRO A 59 8.38 -5.96 -2.24
N HIS A 60 9.24 -6.90 -1.87
CA HIS A 60 9.81 -6.94 -0.52
C HIS A 60 10.63 -5.68 -0.15
N SER A 61 11.21 -5.04 -1.16
CA SER A 61 11.92 -3.75 -1.05
C SER A 61 11.01 -2.61 -0.56
N LEU A 62 9.73 -2.64 -0.93
CA LEU A 62 8.75 -1.60 -0.56
C LEU A 62 8.09 -1.88 0.78
N THR A 63 8.07 -3.13 1.24
CA THR A 63 7.45 -3.51 2.52
C THR A 63 7.97 -2.67 3.68
N ARG A 64 9.28 -2.37 3.72
CA ARG A 64 9.89 -1.56 4.79
C ARG A 64 9.38 -0.11 4.78
N MET A 65 9.25 0.49 3.60
CA MET A 65 8.76 1.86 3.41
C MET A 65 7.25 1.98 3.70
N LEU A 66 6.50 0.92 3.42
CA LEU A 66 5.04 0.88 3.57
C LEU A 66 4.59 0.55 5.01
N LEU A 67 5.47 -0.02 5.82
CA LEU A 67 5.29 -0.26 7.25
C LEU A 67 5.51 1.00 8.10
N GLU A 68 6.08 2.07 7.53
CA GLU A 68 6.18 3.35 8.22
C GLU A 68 4.78 3.98 8.33
N PRO A 69 4.40 4.51 9.51
CA PRO A 69 3.12 5.15 9.69
C PRO A 69 2.96 6.31 8.71
N TYR A 70 1.80 6.41 8.08
CA TYR A 70 1.48 7.52 7.19
C TYR A 70 1.46 8.83 7.99
N ARG A 71 2.57 9.58 7.99
CA ARG A 71 2.60 10.96 8.46
C ARG A 71 2.13 11.85 7.32
N THR A 72 0.92 12.37 7.43
CA THR A 72 0.53 13.59 6.72
C THR A 72 1.48 14.73 7.11
N PRO A 73 1.91 15.58 6.16
CA PRO A 73 2.53 16.86 6.52
C PRO A 73 1.57 17.74 7.32
#